data_AF-A0A923AVX2-F1
#
_entry.id   AF-A0A923AVX2-F1
#
_cell.length_a   1.000
_cell.length_b   1.000
_cell.length_c   1.000
_cell.angle_alpha   90.00
_cell.angle_beta   90.00
_cell.angle_gamma   90.00
#
_symmetry.space_group_name_H-M   'P 1'
#
loop_
_entity.id
_entity.type
_entity.pdbx_description
1 polymer ?
#
loop_
_entity_poly.entity_id
_entity_poly.type
_entity_poly.pdbx_seq_one_letter_code
_entity_poly.pdbx_strand_id
1 'polypeptide(L)'
;MTALCFLDTNILLYLNDDADPRKRELSQHIVLTLAGRRGFVVSPQVLNEYYNVAISKPGQYERRRVYRENVRRFSTACTAPFDDAVRETAWDFQEITNYHWWDLLIIASASRAGCRYLLTEDMHHGHELGDLTVVNPFFAEPSELFEKLDIPAPLFPLED
;
A
#
# COMPACT_ATOMS: atom_id res chain seq x y z
N MET A 1 10.31 -14.28 -10.86
CA MET A 1 8.92 -13.99 -10.46
C MET A 1 8.99 -12.72 -9.64
N THR A 2 8.24 -11.67 -10.03
CA THR A 2 8.18 -10.42 -9.26
C THR A 2 7.66 -10.72 -7.87
N ALA A 3 8.29 -10.17 -6.84
CA ALA A 3 7.82 -10.34 -5.47
C ALA A 3 6.44 -9.69 -5.27
N LEU A 4 5.55 -10.33 -4.50
CA LEU A 4 4.22 -9.80 -4.24
C LEU A 4 4.30 -8.66 -3.22
N CYS A 5 3.68 -7.52 -3.54
CA CYS A 5 3.63 -6.34 -2.67
C CYS A 5 2.22 -6.16 -2.08
N PHE A 6 2.14 -5.79 -0.81
CA PHE A 6 0.92 -5.24 -0.22
C PHE A 6 0.96 -3.72 -0.34
N LEU A 7 -0.10 -3.10 -0.85
CA LEU A 7 -0.21 -1.63 -0.87
C LEU A 7 -1.11 -1.15 0.26
N ASP A 8 -0.60 -0.23 1.06
CA ASP A 8 -1.36 0.43 2.12
C ASP A 8 -2.24 1.57 1.58
N THR A 9 -3.13 2.09 2.43
CA THR A 9 -4.10 3.14 2.12
C THR A 9 -3.42 4.43 1.63
N ASN A 10 -2.31 4.84 2.25
CA ASN A 10 -1.59 6.06 1.88
C ASN A 10 -1.16 6.05 0.40
N ILE A 11 -0.62 4.93 -0.10
CA ILE A 11 -0.23 4.77 -1.52
C ILE A 11 -1.42 5.01 -2.46
N LEU A 12 -2.59 4.46 -2.14
CA LEU A 12 -3.79 4.63 -2.95
C LEU A 12 -4.33 6.07 -2.91
N LEU A 13 -4.22 6.73 -1.74
CA LEU A 13 -4.65 8.11 -1.56
C LEU A 13 -3.79 9.09 -2.38
N TYR A 14 -2.48 8.83 -2.48
CA TYR A 14 -1.57 9.69 -3.24
C TYR A 14 -1.78 9.67 -4.74
N LEU A 15 -2.41 8.63 -5.32
CA LEU A 15 -2.63 8.52 -6.77
C LEU A 15 -3.31 9.74 -7.42
N ASN A 16 -4.07 10.51 -6.65
CA ASN A 16 -4.77 11.71 -7.11
C ASN A 16 -4.56 12.89 -6.16
N ASP A 17 -3.46 12.92 -5.41
CA ASP A 17 -3.17 14.03 -4.50
C ASP A 17 -2.50 15.17 -5.25
N ASP A 18 -3.21 16.29 -5.40
CA ASP A 18 -2.70 17.48 -6.07
C ASP A 18 -1.76 18.30 -5.17
N ALA A 19 -1.75 18.03 -3.86
CA ALA A 19 -0.90 18.75 -2.92
C ALA A 19 0.57 18.27 -2.94
N ASP A 20 0.81 17.02 -3.34
CA ASP A 20 2.15 16.42 -3.41
C ASP A 20 2.36 15.72 -4.77
N PRO A 21 2.79 16.47 -5.80
CA PRO A 21 3.03 15.92 -7.13
C PRO A 21 4.05 14.77 -7.15
N ARG A 22 5.09 14.86 -6.31
CA ARG A 22 6.15 13.84 -6.22
C ARG A 22 5.59 12.52 -5.71
N LYS A 23 4.86 12.53 -4.58
CA LYS A 23 4.24 11.30 -4.05
C LYS A 23 3.17 10.76 -4.99
N ARG A 24 2.42 11.65 -5.68
CA ARG A 24 1.43 11.26 -6.68
C ARG A 24 2.06 10.50 -7.84
N GLU A 25 3.08 11.07 -8.46
CA GLU A 25 3.79 10.47 -9.59
C GLU A 25 4.43 9.13 -9.20
N LEU A 26 5.08 9.09 -8.03
CA LEU A 26 5.67 7.86 -7.54
C LEU A 26 4.62 6.77 -7.28
N SER A 27 3.51 7.11 -6.65
CA SER A 27 2.41 6.18 -6.39
C SER A 27 1.78 5.67 -7.69
N GLN A 28 1.60 6.55 -8.68
CA GLN A 28 1.11 6.18 -10.01
C GLN A 28 2.05 5.19 -10.69
N HIS A 29 3.36 5.45 -10.67
CA HIS A 29 4.36 4.56 -11.27
C HIS A 29 4.39 3.18 -10.60
N ILE A 30 4.38 3.13 -9.27
CA ILE A 30 4.31 1.89 -8.48
C ILE A 30 3.07 1.07 -8.87
N VAL A 31 1.89 1.69 -8.81
CA VAL A 31 0.62 1.00 -9.07
C VAL A 31 0.54 0.52 -10.51
N LEU A 32 0.89 1.35 -11.49
CA LEU A 32 0.82 0.97 -12.91
C LEU A 32 1.78 -0.19 -13.23
N THR A 33 3.00 -0.15 -12.71
CA THR A 33 3.97 -1.22 -12.95
C THR A 33 3.54 -2.53 -12.31
N LEU A 34 3.16 -2.50 -11.03
CA LEU A 34 2.75 -3.71 -10.32
C LEU A 34 1.44 -4.28 -10.88
N ALA A 35 0.49 -3.43 -11.27
CA ALA A 35 -0.76 -3.86 -11.92
C ALA A 35 -0.48 -4.65 -13.20
N GLY A 36 0.44 -4.18 -14.04
CA GLY A 36 0.82 -4.85 -15.29
C GLY A 36 1.38 -6.27 -15.09
N ARG A 37 1.81 -6.60 -13.88
CA ARG A 37 2.42 -7.88 -13.51
C ARG A 37 1.60 -8.70 -12.50
N ARG A 38 0.43 -8.21 -12.08
CA ARG A 38 -0.31 -8.76 -10.92
C ARG A 38 0.56 -8.84 -9.66
N GLY A 39 1.48 -7.89 -9.51
CA GLY A 39 2.53 -7.88 -8.48
C GLY A 39 2.11 -7.24 -7.17
N PHE A 40 0.83 -6.86 -7.00
CA PHE A 40 0.36 -6.33 -5.74
C PHE A 40 -1.03 -6.83 -5.33
N VAL A 41 -1.29 -6.72 -4.03
CA VAL A 41 -2.59 -6.96 -3.40
C VAL A 41 -2.91 -5.84 -2.41
N VAL A 42 -4.19 -5.74 -2.06
CA VAL A 42 -4.70 -4.92 -0.96
C VAL A 42 -5.67 -5.76 -0.13
N SER A 43 -6.03 -5.27 1.06
CA SER A 43 -7.05 -5.89 1.91
C SER A 43 -8.37 -5.13 1.87
N PRO A 44 -9.47 -5.74 2.35
CA PRO A 44 -10.72 -5.04 2.60
C PRO A 44 -10.57 -3.82 3.51
N GLN A 45 -9.67 -3.87 4.51
CA GLN A 45 -9.38 -2.75 5.41
C GLN A 45 -8.86 -1.54 4.60
N VAL A 46 -7.85 -1.75 3.74
CA VAL A 46 -7.28 -0.69 2.88
C VAL A 46 -8.34 -0.02 2.02
N LEU A 47 -9.22 -0.80 1.40
CA LEU A 47 -10.29 -0.24 0.55
C LEU A 47 -11.31 0.58 1.33
N ASN A 48 -11.65 0.14 2.54
CA ASN A 48 -12.58 0.86 3.42
C ASN A 48 -11.96 2.17 3.92
N GLU A 49 -10.71 2.13 4.34
CA GLU A 49 -9.97 3.32 4.77
C GLU A 49 -9.80 4.31 3.62
N TYR A 50 -9.40 3.84 2.43
CA TYR A 50 -9.31 4.67 1.23
C TYR A 50 -10.62 5.42 0.97
N TYR A 51 -11.75 4.70 0.97
CA TYR A 51 -13.05 5.32 0.72
C TYR A 51 -13.42 6.31 1.83
N ASN A 52 -13.23 5.93 3.09
CA ASN A 52 -13.55 6.77 4.25
C ASN A 52 -12.75 8.09 4.22
N VAL A 53 -11.44 8.02 3.98
CA VAL A 53 -10.59 9.20 3.89
C VAL A 53 -10.97 10.07 2.68
N ALA A 54 -11.19 9.45 1.52
CA ALA A 54 -11.55 10.16 0.29
C ALA A 54 -12.86 10.95 0.40
N ILE A 55 -13.88 10.41 1.09
CA ILE A 55 -15.17 11.11 1.26
C ILE A 55 -15.18 12.12 2.42
N SER A 56 -14.23 12.01 3.36
CA SER A 56 -14.15 12.89 4.53
C SER A 56 -13.50 14.24 4.22
N LYS A 57 -12.78 14.36 3.10
CA LYS A 57 -12.24 15.66 2.66
C LYS A 57 -13.39 16.64 2.34
N PRO A 58 -13.23 17.95 2.61
CA PRO A 58 -14.24 18.95 2.25
C PRO A 58 -14.56 18.98 0.75
N GLY A 59 -15.83 19.24 0.40
CA GLY A 59 -16.26 19.41 -0.99
C GLY A 59 -16.36 18.13 -1.83
N GLN A 60 -16.22 16.94 -1.24
CA GLN A 60 -16.11 15.69 -1.99
C GLN A 60 -17.43 14.98 -2.33
N TYR A 61 -18.58 15.57 -2.01
CA TYR A 61 -19.89 14.93 -2.19
C TYR A 61 -20.12 14.45 -3.63
N GLU A 62 -19.82 15.30 -4.61
CA GLU A 62 -19.99 14.99 -6.05
C GLU A 62 -18.97 13.96 -6.55
N ARG A 63 -17.81 13.85 -5.90
CA ARG A 63 -16.73 12.91 -6.25
C ARG A 63 -16.93 11.49 -5.70
N ARG A 64 -17.95 11.26 -4.86
CA ARG A 64 -18.27 9.92 -4.32
C ARG A 64 -18.44 8.84 -5.40
N ARG A 65 -18.99 9.19 -6.56
CA ARG A 65 -19.10 8.25 -7.68
C ARG A 65 -17.73 7.79 -8.19
N VAL A 66 -16.77 8.71 -8.27
CA VAL A 66 -15.39 8.43 -8.68
C VAL A 66 -14.70 7.54 -7.65
N TYR A 67 -14.84 7.81 -6.35
CA TYR A 67 -14.23 6.98 -5.31
C TYR A 67 -14.79 5.56 -5.27
N ARG A 68 -16.11 5.39 -5.46
CA ARG A 68 -16.70 4.05 -5.60
C ARG A 68 -16.16 3.30 -6.81
N GLU A 69 -15.93 4.01 -7.92
CA GLU A 69 -15.34 3.40 -9.11
C GLU A 69 -13.88 2.98 -8.87
N ASN A 70 -13.10 3.80 -8.18
CA ASN A 70 -11.74 3.44 -7.77
C ASN A 70 -11.71 2.22 -6.85
N VAL A 71 -12.61 2.16 -5.85
CA VAL A 71 -12.74 0.98 -4.98
C VAL A 71 -13.04 -0.27 -5.81
N ARG A 72 -13.96 -0.21 -6.79
CA ARG A 72 -14.25 -1.34 -7.68
C ARG A 72 -13.05 -1.76 -8.52
N ARG A 73 -12.26 -0.80 -9.01
CA ARG A 73 -11.02 -1.08 -9.75
C ARG A 73 -10.02 -1.84 -8.87
N PHE A 74 -9.77 -1.33 -7.65
CA PHE A 74 -8.86 -2.00 -6.70
C PHE A 74 -9.40 -3.30 -6.11
N SER A 75 -10.72 -3.52 -6.14
CA SER A 75 -11.32 -4.79 -5.70
C SER A 75 -10.78 -5.99 -6.48
N THR A 76 -10.29 -5.79 -7.71
CA THR A 76 -9.64 -6.85 -8.49
C THR A 76 -8.30 -7.31 -7.91
N ALA A 77 -7.63 -6.46 -7.11
CA ALA A 77 -6.41 -6.77 -6.38
C ALA A 77 -6.67 -7.02 -4.88
N CYS A 78 -7.92 -6.92 -4.42
CA CYS A 78 -8.31 -7.10 -3.02
C CYS A 78 -8.40 -8.60 -2.67
N THR A 79 -7.24 -9.23 -2.56
CA THR A 79 -7.10 -10.67 -2.34
C THR A 79 -6.42 -11.00 -1.02
N ALA A 80 -5.88 -10.00 -0.30
CA ALA A 80 -5.35 -10.21 1.03
C ALA A 80 -6.48 -10.45 2.04
N PRO A 81 -6.31 -11.37 3.01
CA PRO A 81 -7.35 -11.74 3.95
C PRO A 81 -7.62 -10.61 4.95
N PHE A 82 -8.82 -10.59 5.53
CA PHE A 82 -9.19 -9.74 6.66
C PHE A 82 -10.24 -10.46 7.51
N ASP A 83 -9.81 -11.56 8.14
CA ASP A 83 -10.63 -12.50 8.89
C ASP A 83 -10.05 -12.74 10.29
N ASP A 84 -10.63 -13.69 11.04
CA ASP A 84 -10.18 -13.99 12.40
C ASP A 84 -8.71 -14.47 12.44
N ALA A 85 -8.24 -15.14 11.41
CA ALA A 85 -6.86 -15.60 11.35
C ALA A 85 -5.87 -14.44 11.15
N VAL A 86 -6.29 -13.34 10.50
CA VAL A 86 -5.51 -12.08 10.49
C VAL A 86 -5.39 -11.51 11.89
N ARG A 87 -6.45 -11.60 12.71
CA ARG A 87 -6.42 -11.09 14.09
C ARG A 87 -5.46 -11.87 14.98
N GLU A 88 -5.48 -13.21 14.89
CA GLU A 88 -4.54 -14.07 15.61
C GLU A 88 -3.09 -13.71 15.25
N THR A 89 -2.80 -13.61 13.95
CA THR A 89 -1.46 -13.20 13.48
C THR A 89 -1.09 -11.77 13.90
N ALA A 90 -2.06 -10.85 14.01
CA ALA A 90 -1.80 -9.50 14.49
C ALA A 90 -1.43 -9.49 15.99
N TRP A 91 -2.02 -10.36 16.81
CA TRP A 91 -1.59 -10.54 18.21
C TRP A 91 -0.16 -11.08 18.29
N ASP A 92 0.21 -12.05 17.44
CA ASP A 92 1.59 -12.55 17.39
C ASP A 92 2.59 -11.42 17.09
N PHE A 93 2.27 -10.53 16.14
CA PHE A 93 3.11 -9.36 15.84
C PHE A 93 3.08 -8.29 16.94
N GLN A 94 2.01 -8.21 17.72
CA GLN A 94 1.89 -7.28 18.83
C GLN A 94 2.89 -7.60 19.95
N GLU A 95 3.18 -8.88 20.18
CA GLU A 95 4.13 -9.32 21.22
C GLU A 95 5.57 -8.90 20.92
N ILE A 96 5.90 -8.67 19.64
CA ILE A 96 7.28 -8.40 19.18
C ILE A 96 7.47 -7.00 18.57
N THR A 97 6.42 -6.20 18.46
CA THR A 97 6.49 -4.84 17.90
C THR A 97 5.69 -3.85 18.72
N ASN A 98 5.88 -2.56 18.44
CA ASN A 98 5.12 -1.46 19.08
C ASN A 98 4.20 -0.73 18.09
N TYR A 99 3.80 -1.38 17.00
CA TYR A 99 2.89 -0.78 16.03
C TYR A 99 1.48 -0.60 16.61
N HIS A 100 0.76 0.39 16.09
CA HIS A 100 -0.63 0.58 16.48
C HIS A 100 -1.49 -0.61 15.98
N TRP A 101 -2.60 -0.90 16.67
CA TRP A 101 -3.43 -2.07 16.36
C TRP A 101 -3.90 -2.15 14.89
N TRP A 102 -4.29 -1.02 14.30
CA TRP A 102 -4.70 -0.98 12.89
C TRP A 102 -3.56 -1.28 11.91
N ASP A 103 -2.34 -0.87 12.26
CA ASP A 103 -1.12 -1.18 11.48
C ASP A 103 -0.77 -2.67 11.59
N LEU A 104 -0.94 -3.25 12.78
CA LEU A 104 -0.73 -4.68 13.00
C LEU A 104 -1.67 -5.54 12.15
N LEU A 105 -2.91 -5.11 11.95
CA LEU A 105 -3.84 -5.79 11.06
C LEU A 105 -3.41 -5.72 9.59
N ILE A 106 -2.85 -4.59 9.15
CA ILE A 106 -2.25 -4.44 7.81
C ILE A 106 -1.04 -5.38 7.65
N ILE A 107 -0.12 -5.36 8.61
CA ILE A 107 1.06 -6.25 8.64
C ILE A 107 0.64 -7.72 8.58
N ALA A 108 -0.31 -8.13 9.42
CA ALA A 108 -0.80 -9.49 9.47
C ALA A 108 -1.50 -9.90 8.15
N SER A 109 -2.31 -9.01 7.57
CA SER A 109 -2.94 -9.24 6.27
C SER A 109 -1.90 -9.41 5.15
N ALA A 110 -0.88 -8.55 5.12
CA ALA A 110 0.22 -8.63 4.15
C ALA A 110 1.04 -9.91 4.29
N SER A 111 1.42 -10.27 5.51
CA SER A 111 2.16 -11.50 5.81
C SER A 111 1.36 -12.75 5.38
N ARG A 112 0.07 -12.81 5.73
CA ARG A 112 -0.81 -13.93 5.37
C ARG A 112 -1.12 -14.02 3.89
N ALA A 113 -1.07 -12.90 3.16
CA ALA A 113 -1.17 -12.89 1.70
C ALA A 113 0.11 -13.39 1.00
N GLY A 114 1.18 -13.69 1.75
CA GLY A 114 2.46 -14.10 1.20
C GLY A 114 3.22 -12.95 0.54
N CYS A 115 2.94 -11.69 0.95
CA CYS A 115 3.65 -10.54 0.43
C CYS A 115 5.08 -10.52 0.95
N ARG A 116 6.02 -10.23 0.06
CA ARG A 116 7.42 -9.96 0.43
C ARG A 116 7.60 -8.54 0.94
N TYR A 117 6.80 -7.61 0.43
CA TYR A 117 6.92 -6.19 0.75
C TYR A 117 5.58 -5.60 1.17
N LEU A 118 5.59 -4.78 2.23
CA LEU A 118 4.48 -3.90 2.60
C LEU A 118 4.88 -2.46 2.26
N LEU A 119 4.20 -1.86 1.28
CA LEU A 119 4.43 -0.48 0.87
C LEU A 119 3.54 0.47 1.68
N THR A 120 4.15 1.24 2.57
CA THR A 120 3.43 2.17 3.46
C THR A 120 4.31 3.34 3.89
N GLU A 121 3.74 4.53 4.01
CA GLU A 121 4.42 5.70 4.58
C GLU A 121 4.52 5.66 6.11
N ASP A 122 3.54 5.06 6.77
CA ASP A 122 3.28 5.29 8.20
C ASP A 122 4.09 4.37 9.14
N MET A 123 4.94 3.50 8.58
CA MET A 123 5.71 2.52 9.33
C MET A 123 7.22 2.64 9.09
N HIS A 124 8.02 2.11 10.02
CA HIS A 124 9.48 2.14 9.94
C HIS A 124 10.02 1.42 8.69
N HIS A 125 10.63 2.17 7.77
CA HIS A 125 11.23 1.64 6.55
C HIS A 125 12.32 0.61 6.88
N GLY A 126 12.33 -0.50 6.17
CA GLY A 126 13.33 -1.56 6.30
C GLY A 126 13.08 -2.54 7.44
N HIS A 127 12.01 -2.39 8.22
CA HIS A 127 11.68 -3.34 9.27
C HIS A 127 11.28 -4.69 8.67
N GLU A 128 11.93 -5.76 9.12
CA GLU A 128 11.67 -7.13 8.69
C GLU A 128 10.82 -7.87 9.73
N LEU A 129 9.74 -8.49 9.26
CA LEU A 129 8.73 -9.20 10.05
C LEU A 129 8.54 -10.59 9.43
N GLY A 130 9.48 -11.49 9.72
CA GLY A 130 9.61 -12.77 9.04
C GLY A 130 9.95 -12.57 7.56
N ASP A 131 9.10 -13.05 6.66
CA ASP A 131 9.30 -12.88 5.22
C ASP A 131 8.79 -11.54 4.67
N LEU A 132 8.13 -10.71 5.49
CA LEU A 132 7.61 -9.41 5.09
C LEU A 132 8.60 -8.30 5.44
N THR A 133 8.94 -7.45 4.48
CA THR A 133 9.72 -6.23 4.71
C THR A 133 8.86 -5.00 4.52
N VAL A 134 8.83 -4.11 5.51
CA VAL A 134 8.20 -2.79 5.42
C VAL A 134 9.06 -1.88 4.55
N VAL A 135 8.44 -1.24 3.57
CA VAL A 135 9.13 -0.34 2.64
C VAL A 135 8.31 0.94 2.51
N ASN A 136 8.83 2.02 3.06
CA ASN A 136 8.34 3.36 2.73
C ASN A 136 8.91 3.76 1.36
N PRO A 137 8.08 3.90 0.31
CA PRO A 137 8.57 4.23 -1.03
C PRO A 137 9.03 5.68 -1.15
N PHE A 138 8.70 6.56 -0.20
CA PHE A 138 8.98 7.99 -0.26
C PHE A 138 10.29 8.40 0.42
N PHE A 139 11.00 7.47 1.07
CA PHE A 139 12.30 7.73 1.71
C PHE A 139 13.52 7.35 0.87
N ALA A 140 13.36 6.48 -0.13
CA ALA A 140 14.49 5.97 -0.90
C ALA A 140 14.75 6.81 -2.15
N GLU A 141 16.02 6.82 -2.60
CA GLU A 141 16.31 7.09 -4.00
C GLU A 141 15.48 6.10 -4.84
N PRO A 142 14.62 6.58 -5.75
CA PRO A 142 13.66 5.73 -6.42
C PRO A 142 14.33 4.54 -7.12
N SER A 143 15.52 4.75 -7.69
CA SER A 143 16.33 3.69 -8.32
C SER A 143 16.60 2.48 -7.41
N GLU A 144 17.01 2.69 -6.15
CA GLU A 144 17.31 1.61 -5.21
C GLU A 144 16.03 0.86 -4.77
N LEU A 145 14.96 1.61 -4.53
CA LEU A 145 13.64 1.05 -4.24
C LEU A 145 13.17 0.14 -5.37
N PHE A 146 13.28 0.62 -6.60
CA PHE A 146 12.80 -0.07 -7.78
C PHE A 146 13.63 -1.29 -8.12
N GLU A 147 14.96 -1.22 -7.97
CA GLU A 147 15.81 -2.40 -8.04
C GLU A 147 15.42 -3.44 -7.00
N LYS A 148 15.23 -3.03 -5.73
CA LYS A 148 14.84 -3.94 -4.64
C LYS A 148 13.48 -4.58 -4.86
N LEU A 149 12.52 -3.85 -5.43
CA LEU A 149 11.17 -4.33 -5.71
C LEU A 149 11.03 -5.04 -7.07
N ASP A 150 12.11 -5.13 -7.85
CA ASP A 150 12.09 -5.60 -9.25
C ASP A 150 11.08 -4.82 -10.12
N ILE A 151 10.93 -3.52 -9.85
CA ILE A 151 10.11 -2.56 -10.59
C ILE A 151 11.08 -1.76 -11.49
N PRO A 152 10.77 -1.45 -12.76
CA PRO A 152 11.62 -0.56 -13.55
C PRO A 152 11.60 0.86 -12.97
N ALA A 153 12.71 1.59 -13.07
CA ALA A 153 12.71 3.00 -12.72
C ALA A 153 11.68 3.79 -13.58
N PRO A 154 11.08 4.86 -13.04
CA PRO A 154 10.19 5.74 -13.76
C PRO A 154 10.90 6.31 -14.98
N LEU A 155 10.13 6.51 -16.05
CA LEU A 155 10.64 7.07 -17.30
C LEU A 155 11.01 8.56 -17.18
N PHE A 156 10.69 9.20 -16.05
CA PHE A 156 10.97 10.59 -15.76
C PHE A 156 11.71 10.70 -14.41
N PRO A 157 12.76 11.53 -14.29
CA PRO A 157 13.40 11.76 -13.01
C PRO A 157 12.37 12.34 -12.04
N LEU A 158 12.27 11.73 -10.86
CA LEU A 158 11.60 12.34 -9.71
C LEU A 158 12.56 13.44 -9.24
N GLU A 159 12.48 14.62 -9.84
CA GLU A 159 13.33 15.76 -9.45
C GLU A 159 13.06 16.12 -7.98
N ASP A 160 14.14 16.44 -7.26
CA ASP A 160 14.16 16.73 -5.82
C ASP A 160 13.47 18.02 -5.40
#